data_AF-A0A969FB54-F1
#
_entry.id   AF-A0A969FB54-F1
#
_cell.length_a   1.000
_cell.length_b   1.000
_cell.length_c   1.000
_cell.angle_alpha   90.00
_cell.angle_beta   90.00
_cell.angle_gamma   90.00
#
_symmetry.space_group_name_H-M   'P 1'
#
loop_
_entity.id
_entity.type
_entity.pdbx_description
1 polymer ?
#
loop_
_entity_poly.entity_id
_entity_poly.type
_entity_poly.pdbx_seq_one_letter_code
_entity_poly.pdbx_strand_id
1 'polypeptide(L)'
;MPTLISRKREAAAALGTSPQLRLWSAGCATGEEAYSLAILLRELIPDCAQWRISILATDINADYLAQARQAVYSDWSFREGRAQSYRSRYFTPVNQNGRDGYELHDEVRRMVTFAPH
;
A
#
# COMPACT_ATOMS: atom_id res chain seq x y z
N MET A 1 -2.92 -15.09 9.18
CA MET A 1 -3.62 -13.79 9.18
C MET A 1 -5.16 -13.81 9.28
N PRO A 2 -5.91 -14.93 9.08
CA PRO A 2 -7.37 -14.89 9.23
C PRO A 2 -7.84 -14.57 10.67
N THR A 3 -7.16 -15.13 11.68
CA THR A 3 -7.55 -14.99 13.09
C THR A 3 -7.38 -13.58 13.65
N LEU A 4 -6.39 -12.82 13.18
CA LEU A 4 -6.18 -11.43 13.60
C LEU A 4 -7.29 -10.51 13.06
N ILE A 5 -7.68 -10.69 11.81
CA ILE A 5 -8.76 -9.93 11.16
C ILE A 5 -10.08 -10.23 11.89
N SER A 6 -10.40 -11.50 12.15
CA SER A 6 -11.62 -11.87 12.87
C SER A 6 -11.67 -11.25 14.27
N ARG A 7 -10.59 -11.35 15.05
CA ARG A 7 -10.52 -10.75 16.39
C ARG A 7 -10.68 -9.24 16.38
N LYS A 8 -10.04 -8.54 15.44
CA LYS A 8 -10.17 -7.08 15.31
C LYS A 8 -11.59 -6.67 14.92
N ARG A 9 -12.26 -7.46 14.08
CA ARG A 9 -13.65 -7.24 13.69
C ARG A 9 -14.60 -7.40 14.86
N GLU A 10 -14.46 -8.49 15.63
CA GLU A 10 -15.29 -8.75 16.82
C GLU A 10 -15.15 -7.65 17.87
N ALA A 11 -13.91 -7.24 18.18
CA ALA A 11 -13.65 -6.17 19.13
C ALA A 11 -14.24 -4.83 18.67
N ALA A 12 -14.14 -4.50 17.38
CA ALA A 12 -14.70 -3.28 16.84
C ALA A 12 -16.23 -3.27 16.86
N ALA A 13 -16.85 -4.41 16.54
CA ALA A 13 -18.29 -4.60 16.61
C ALA A 13 -18.82 -4.43 18.05
N ALA A 14 -18.12 -5.00 19.05
CA ALA A 14 -18.47 -4.84 20.46
C ALA A 14 -18.41 -3.37 20.94
N LEU A 15 -17.54 -2.56 20.32
CA LEU A 15 -17.37 -1.14 20.62
C LEU A 15 -18.24 -0.22 19.73
N GLY A 16 -18.99 -0.76 18.76
CA GLY A 16 -19.72 0.05 17.78
C GLY A 16 -18.82 0.91 16.89
N THR A 17 -17.59 0.47 16.62
CA THR A 17 -16.57 1.21 15.84
C THR A 17 -16.14 0.45 14.59
N SER A 18 -15.48 1.14 13.67
CA SER A 18 -14.81 0.51 12.53
C SER A 18 -13.56 -0.27 12.98
N PRO A 19 -13.32 -1.48 12.46
CA PRO A 19 -12.12 -2.23 12.76
C PRO A 19 -10.86 -1.52 12.24
N GLN A 20 -9.78 -1.59 13.02
CA GLN A 20 -8.53 -0.86 12.74
C GLN A 20 -7.32 -1.79 12.61
N LEU A 21 -6.49 -1.53 11.60
CA LEU A 21 -5.18 -2.13 11.41
C LEU A 21 -4.11 -1.04 11.26
N ARG A 22 -3.02 -1.18 12.03
CA ARG A 22 -1.83 -0.34 11.93
C ARG A 22 -0.64 -1.24 11.66
N LEU A 23 0.09 -0.95 10.60
CA LEU A 23 1.27 -1.69 10.19
C LEU A 23 2.47 -0.74 10.07
N TRP A 24 3.67 -1.28 10.21
CA TRP A 24 4.92 -0.56 10.02
C TRP A 24 5.83 -1.36 9.08
N SER A 25 6.24 -0.75 7.96
CA SER A 25 7.34 -1.22 7.10
C SER A 25 8.56 -0.34 7.40
N ALA A 26 9.60 -0.96 7.96
CA ALA A 26 10.85 -0.28 8.31
C ALA A 26 11.92 -0.61 7.25
N GLY A 27 12.64 0.42 6.78
CA GLY A 27 13.55 0.30 5.64
C GLY A 27 12.79 0.15 4.33
N CYS A 28 11.76 0.96 4.11
CA CYS A 28 10.82 0.78 3.01
C CYS A 28 11.38 1.11 1.61
N ALA A 29 12.60 1.66 1.52
CA ALA A 29 13.23 2.12 0.29
C ALA A 29 12.25 2.96 -0.55
N THR A 30 12.11 2.64 -1.84
CA THR A 30 11.24 3.32 -2.81
C THR A 30 9.75 2.93 -2.71
N GLY A 31 9.35 2.26 -1.62
CA GLY A 31 7.97 2.08 -1.21
C GLY A 31 7.24 0.88 -1.80
N GLU A 32 7.88 0.07 -2.65
CA GLU A 32 7.28 -1.11 -3.30
C GLU A 32 6.68 -2.08 -2.30
N GLU A 33 7.39 -2.36 -1.19
CA GLU A 33 6.90 -3.27 -0.15
C GLU A 33 5.67 -2.71 0.55
N ALA A 34 5.71 -1.43 0.93
CA ALA A 34 4.62 -0.77 1.64
C ALA A 34 3.33 -0.74 0.81
N TYR A 35 3.43 -0.45 -0.50
CA TYR A 35 2.26 -0.50 -1.38
C TYR A 35 1.83 -1.93 -1.72
N SER A 36 2.76 -2.88 -1.83
CA SER A 36 2.40 -4.30 -1.99
C SER A 36 1.60 -4.81 -0.79
N LEU A 37 1.96 -4.40 0.43
CA LEU A 37 1.19 -4.67 1.64
C LEU A 37 -0.19 -3.99 1.60
N ALA A 38 -0.28 -2.75 1.14
CA ALA A 38 -1.57 -2.05 1.00
C ALA A 38 -2.50 -2.78 0.01
N ILE A 39 -2.00 -3.17 -1.15
CA ILE A 39 -2.72 -3.95 -2.17
C ILE A 39 -3.17 -5.30 -1.57
N LEU A 40 -2.27 -6.00 -0.89
CA LEU A 40 -2.57 -7.29 -0.28
C LEU A 40 -3.69 -7.19 0.76
N LEU A 41 -3.68 -6.17 1.61
CA LEU A 41 -4.76 -5.94 2.59
C LEU A 41 -6.10 -5.70 1.90
N ARG A 42 -6.10 -4.98 0.77
CA ARG A 42 -7.30 -4.72 -0.02
C ARG A 42 -7.84 -5.98 -0.71
N GLU A 43 -6.97 -6.89 -1.12
CA GLU A 43 -7.37 -8.20 -1.66
C GLU A 43 -7.92 -9.14 -0.58
N LEU A 44 -7.32 -9.13 0.61
CA LEU A 44 -7.66 -10.06 1.69
C LEU A 44 -8.87 -9.64 2.52
N ILE A 45 -9.25 -8.35 2.51
CA ILE A 45 -10.35 -7.80 3.29
C ILE A 45 -11.44 -7.32 2.32
N PRO A 46 -12.50 -8.10 2.05
CA PRO A 46 -13.53 -7.75 1.05
C PRO A 46 -14.21 -6.39 1.29
N ASP A 47 -14.37 -6.02 2.56
CA ASP A 47 -14.95 -4.76 3.04
C ASP A 47 -13.86 -3.78 3.51
N CYS A 48 -12.67 -3.81 2.92
CA CYS A 48 -11.51 -3.00 3.31
C CYS A 48 -11.84 -1.51 3.47
N ALA A 49 -12.80 -0.98 2.71
CA ALA A 49 -13.25 0.43 2.82
C ALA A 49 -13.91 0.76 4.18
N GLN A 50 -14.44 -0.24 4.90
CA GLN A 50 -15.01 -0.08 6.23
C GLN A 50 -13.97 -0.15 7.35
N TRP A 51 -12.72 -0.49 7.00
CA TRP A 51 -11.61 -0.61 7.93
C TRP A 51 -10.80 0.69 7.97
N ARG A 52 -10.35 1.06 9.17
CA ARG A 52 -9.32 2.09 9.34
C ARG A 52 -7.94 1.43 9.21
N ILE A 53 -7.40 1.41 8.01
CA ILE A 53 -6.06 0.85 7.74
C ILE A 53 -5.05 1.97 7.57
N SER A 54 -3.92 1.88 8.28
CA SER A 54 -2.78 2.78 8.08
C SER A 54 -1.47 2.02 8.12
N ILE A 55 -0.63 2.23 7.12
CA ILE A 55 0.72 1.68 7.00
C ILE A 55 1.71 2.83 7.17
N LEU A 56 2.49 2.80 8.24
CA LEU A 56 3.65 3.66 8.37
C LEU A 56 4.80 3.00 7.60
N ALA A 57 5.42 3.73 6.68
CA ALA A 57 6.58 3.27 5.94
C ALA A 57 7.74 4.23 6.23
N THR A 58 8.86 3.70 6.71
CA THR A 58 10.00 4.54 7.11
C THR A 58 11.30 4.12 6.48
N ASP A 59 12.13 5.10 6.15
CA ASP A 59 13.47 4.89 5.62
C ASP A 59 14.39 6.05 6.04
N ILE A 60 15.69 5.78 6.13
CA ILE A 60 16.70 6.79 6.45
C ILE A 60 17.02 7.67 5.23
N ASN A 61 16.85 7.14 4.02
CA ASN A 61 17.17 7.83 2.79
C ASN A 61 16.00 8.72 2.34
N ALA A 62 16.19 10.03 2.41
CA ALA A 62 15.19 11.01 1.99
C ALA A 62 14.82 10.92 0.50
N ASP A 63 15.76 10.56 -0.37
CA ASP A 63 15.52 10.41 -1.81
C ASP A 63 14.60 9.22 -2.09
N TYR A 64 14.80 8.12 -1.37
CA TYR A 64 13.91 6.97 -1.43
C TYR A 64 12.50 7.32 -0.97
N LEU A 65 12.37 8.07 0.14
CA LEU A 65 11.05 8.54 0.58
C LEU A 65 10.40 9.51 -0.42
N ALA A 66 11.19 10.36 -1.08
CA ALA A 66 10.67 11.26 -2.11
C ALA A 66 10.13 10.47 -3.30
N GLN A 67 10.87 9.45 -3.76
CA GLN A 67 10.45 8.57 -4.84
C GLN A 67 9.23 7.71 -4.45
N ALA A 68 9.21 7.17 -3.22
CA ALA A 68 8.09 6.37 -2.71
C ALA A 68 6.77 7.18 -2.67
N ARG A 69 6.83 8.46 -2.33
CA ARG A 69 5.66 9.36 -2.34
C ARG A 69 5.10 9.63 -3.73
N GLN A 70 5.91 9.53 -4.78
CA GLN A 70 5.43 9.66 -6.16
C GLN A 70 4.58 8.45 -6.56
N ALA A 71 4.87 7.27 -6.01
CA ALA A 71 4.17 6.01 -6.31
C ALA A 71 4.09 5.69 -7.81
N VAL A 72 5.12 6.09 -8.56
CA VAL A 72 5.25 5.81 -9.98
C VAL A 72 6.35 4.78 -10.18
N TYR A 73 6.00 3.70 -10.86
CA TYR A 73 6.88 2.56 -11.06
C TYR A 73 7.05 2.25 -12.54
N SER A 74 8.23 1.77 -12.92
CA SER A 74 8.51 1.33 -14.28
C SER A 74 8.00 -0.09 -14.53
N ASP A 75 7.96 -0.54 -15.78
CA ASP A 75 7.65 -1.94 -16.10
C ASP A 75 8.55 -2.95 -15.38
N TRP A 76 9.79 -2.56 -15.07
CA TRP A 76 10.75 -3.42 -14.37
C TRP A 76 10.29 -3.78 -12.95
N SER A 77 9.53 -2.90 -12.31
CA SER A 77 8.94 -3.14 -10.98
C SER A 77 7.86 -4.22 -10.98
N PHE A 78 7.34 -4.61 -12.15
CA PHE A 78 6.25 -5.58 -12.30
C PHE A 78 6.66 -6.93 -12.92
N ARG A 79 7.97 -7.20 -13.02
CA ARG A 79 8.52 -8.40 -13.67
C ARG A 79 8.15 -9.73 -12.99
N GLU A 80 7.72 -9.69 -11.72
CA GLU A 80 7.31 -10.88 -10.99
C GLU A 80 5.86 -11.25 -11.30
N GLY A 81 5.58 -12.56 -11.42
CA GLY A 81 4.33 -13.05 -12.03
C GLY A 81 3.03 -12.48 -11.44
N ARG A 82 2.94 -12.30 -10.11
CA ARG A 82 1.73 -11.71 -9.47
C ARG A 82 1.67 -10.18 -9.58
N ALA A 83 2.79 -9.51 -9.80
CA ALA A 83 2.82 -8.05 -9.89
C ALA A 83 2.09 -7.53 -11.14
N GLN A 84 2.09 -8.32 -12.22
CA GLN A 84 1.45 -7.92 -13.47
C GLN A 84 -0.08 -7.87 -13.38
N SER A 85 -0.70 -8.76 -12.60
CA SER A 85 -2.16 -8.71 -12.36
C SER A 85 -2.56 -7.60 -11.39
N TYR A 86 -1.68 -7.21 -10.46
CA TYR A 86 -1.89 -6.03 -9.63
C TYR A 86 -1.75 -4.74 -10.45
N ARG A 87 -0.80 -4.68 -11.39
CA ARG A 87 -0.61 -3.54 -12.30
C ARG A 87 -1.91 -3.12 -12.98
N SER A 88 -2.61 -4.07 -13.61
CA SER A 88 -3.84 -3.76 -14.35
C SER A 88 -5.03 -3.32 -13.49
N ARG A 89 -5.00 -3.61 -12.18
CA ARG A 89 -6.10 -3.33 -11.24
C ARG A 89 -5.87 -2.10 -10.37
N TYR A 90 -4.62 -1.80 -10.08
CA TYR A 90 -4.22 -0.81 -9.08
C TYR A 90 -3.34 0.32 -9.61
N PHE A 91 -2.97 0.28 -10.90
CA PHE A 91 -2.14 1.30 -11.51
C PHE A 91 -2.73 1.81 -12.82
N THR A 92 -2.49 3.08 -13.08
CA THR A 92 -2.82 3.74 -14.34
C THR A 92 -1.52 4.03 -15.10
N PRO A 93 -1.44 3.73 -16.41
CA PRO A 93 -0.28 4.09 -17.21
C PRO A 93 -0.16 5.62 -17.29
N VAL A 94 1.05 6.13 -17.10
CA VAL A 94 1.38 7.55 -17.15
C VAL A 94 2.65 7.75 -17.96
N ASN A 95 2.76 8.89 -18.62
CA ASN A 95 4.03 9.34 -19.20
C ASN A 95 4.51 10.56 -18.42
N GLN A 96 5.64 10.41 -17.73
CA GLN A 96 6.26 11.50 -16.96
C GLN A 96 7.62 11.83 -17.57
N ASN A 97 7.78 13.08 -18.01
CA ASN A 97 9.03 13.59 -18.60
C ASN A 97 9.56 12.71 -19.76
N GLY A 98 8.65 12.22 -20.62
CA GLY A 98 9.00 11.37 -21.75
C GLY A 98 9.34 9.92 -21.39
N ARG A 99 9.08 9.50 -20.15
CA ARG A 99 9.25 8.10 -19.70
C ARG A 99 7.89 7.50 -19.34
N ASP A 100 7.63 6.32 -19.87
CA ASP A 100 6.45 5.54 -19.50
C ASP A 100 6.62 4.95 -18.10
N GLY A 101 5.53 4.96 -17.35
CA GLY A 101 5.45 4.43 -16.00
C GLY A 101 4.00 4.12 -15.62
N TYR A 102 3.83 3.67 -14.39
CA TYR A 102 2.54 3.28 -13.84
C TYR A 102 2.37 3.95 -12.49
N GLU A 103 1.38 4.83 -12.39
CA GLU A 103 1.04 5.53 -11.15
C GLU A 103 0.03 4.71 -10.36
N LEU A 104 0.32 4.50 -9.07
CA LEU A 104 -0.57 3.79 -8.16
C LEU A 104 -1.84 4.61 -7.91
N HIS A 105 -2.99 3.93 -7.90
CA HIS A 105 -4.25 4.58 -7.61
C HIS A 105 -4.28 5.19 -6.19
N ASP A 106 -4.87 6.38 -6.12
CA ASP A 106 -4.96 7.21 -4.93
C ASP A 106 -5.53 6.48 -3.70
N GLU A 107 -6.51 5.59 -3.90
CA GLU A 107 -7.14 4.89 -2.79
C GLU A 107 -6.20 3.88 -2.10
N VAL A 108 -5.19 3.36 -2.82
CA VAL A 108 -4.14 2.53 -2.24
C VAL A 108 -3.05 3.43 -1.66
N ARG A 109 -2.71 4.50 -2.38
CA ARG A 109 -1.67 5.47 -1.97
C ARG A 109 -1.94 6.06 -0.60
N ARG A 110 -3.21 6.41 -0.32
CA ARG A 110 -3.66 6.99 0.96
C ARG A 110 -3.58 6.03 2.15
N MET A 111 -3.42 4.73 1.92
CA MET A 111 -3.23 3.76 3.01
C MET A 111 -1.83 3.83 3.62
N VAL A 112 -0.86 4.42 2.90
CA VAL A 112 0.55 4.46 3.30
C VAL A 112 0.99 5.89 3.64
N THR A 113 1.74 6.03 4.73
CA THR A 113 2.36 7.30 5.15
C THR A 113 3.87 7.11 5.23
N PHE A 114 4.63 7.94 4.52
CA PHE A 114 6.09 7.90 4.49
C PHE A 114 6.73 8.91 5.43
N ALA A 115 7.60 8.45 6.33
CA ALA A 115 8.31 9.29 7.30
C ALA A 115 9.79 8.89 7.42
N PRO A 116 10.70 9.83 7.74
CA PRO A 116 12.08 9.49 8.07
C PRO A 116 12.16 8.71 9.39
N HIS A 117 13.17 7.83 9.51
CA HIS A 117 13.51 7.16 10.77
C HIS A 117 15.01 7.09 11.00
#